data_AF-A0A0S8FHJ3-F1
#
_entry.id   AF-A0A0S8FHJ3-F1
#
_cell.length_a   1.000
_cell.length_b   1.000
_cell.length_c   1.000
_cell.angle_alpha   90.00
_cell.angle_beta   90.00
_cell.angle_gamma   90.00
#
_symmetry.space_group_name_H-M   'P 1'
#
loop_
_entity.id
_entity.type
_entity.pdbx_description
1 polymer ?
#
loop_
_entity_poly.entity_id
_entity_poly.type
_entity_poly.pdbx_seq_one_letter_code
_entity_poly.pdbx_strand_id
1 'polypeptide(L)'
;MSAESPRGSVRSRGRIYRCPVCGAELAVLVAGAGRLSPRCCNVDMVPTDRRLAFYVCMVCGAEVALLRRAGGRLSLRCCNEDMVPQAA
;
A
#
# COMPACT_ATOMS: atom_id res chain seq x y z
N MET A 1 -14.64 -7.95 32.59
CA MET A 1 -14.47 -9.03 31.61
C MET A 1 -14.87 -8.49 30.25
N SER A 2 -13.91 -8.01 29.46
CA SER A 2 -14.17 -7.49 28.11
C SER A 2 -13.58 -8.47 27.11
N ALA A 3 -14.44 -9.05 26.28
CA ALA A 3 -14.07 -10.01 25.26
C ALA A 3 -13.28 -9.31 24.15
N GLU A 4 -12.06 -9.77 23.93
CA GLU A 4 -11.21 -9.41 22.80
C GLU A 4 -11.84 -9.97 21.52
N SER A 5 -12.37 -9.08 20.67
CA SER A 5 -12.93 -9.46 19.37
C SER A 5 -11.84 -9.34 18.28
N PRO A 6 -11.62 -10.36 17.44
CA PRO A 6 -10.50 -10.40 16.52
C PRO A 6 -10.77 -9.45 15.36
N ARG A 7 -10.09 -8.29 15.34
CA ARG A 7 -10.06 -7.40 14.17
C ARG A 7 -9.24 -8.07 13.07
N GLY A 8 -9.85 -9.00 12.35
CA GLY A 8 -9.40 -9.43 11.04
C GLY A 8 -9.50 -8.22 10.08
N SER A 9 -8.49 -7.35 10.11
CA SER A 9 -8.43 -6.23 9.17
C SER A 9 -8.12 -6.83 7.80
N VAL A 10 -9.06 -6.66 6.87
CA VAL A 10 -8.78 -6.91 5.46
C VAL A 10 -7.61 -5.99 5.10
N ARG A 11 -6.44 -6.57 4.84
CA ARG A 11 -5.21 -5.84 4.51
C ARG A 11 -5.40 -5.05 3.21
N SER A 12 -5.91 -3.83 3.32
CA SER A 12 -6.03 -2.84 2.24
C SER A 12 -4.76 -2.03 2.04
N ARG A 13 -3.76 -2.21 2.93
CA ARG A 13 -2.41 -1.66 2.74
C ARG A 13 -1.85 -2.09 1.37
N GLY A 14 -1.31 -1.13 0.65
CA GLY A 14 -0.74 -1.32 -0.69
C GLY A 14 -1.74 -1.58 -1.80
N ARG A 15 -3.06 -1.55 -1.56
CA ARG A 15 -4.05 -1.72 -2.62
C ARG A 15 -4.02 -0.53 -3.57
N ILE A 16 -4.06 -0.80 -4.87
CA ILE A 16 -4.21 0.22 -5.92
C ILE A 16 -5.60 0.10 -6.53
N TYR A 17 -6.30 1.22 -6.65
CA TYR A 17 -7.58 1.36 -7.35
C TYR A 17 -7.36 2.14 -8.64
N ARG A 18 -8.12 1.82 -9.69
CA ARG A 18 -8.07 2.52 -10.97
C ARG A 18 -9.45 3.00 -11.38
N CYS A 19 -9.53 4.23 -11.87
CA CYS A 19 -10.74 4.76 -12.47
C CYS A 19 -10.95 4.10 -13.85
N PRO A 20 -12.10 3.45 -14.12
CA PRO A 20 -12.34 2.84 -15.43
C PRO A 20 -12.59 3.86 -16.54
N VAL A 21 -12.87 5.13 -16.19
CA VAL A 21 -13.17 6.20 -17.16
C VAL A 21 -11.89 6.94 -17.59
N CYS A 22 -11.14 7.51 -16.65
CA CYS A 22 -9.95 8.33 -16.96
C CYS A 22 -8.62 7.61 -16.73
N GLY A 23 -8.64 6.41 -16.15
CA GLY A 23 -7.42 5.63 -15.87
C GLY A 23 -6.60 6.09 -14.67
N ALA A 24 -7.02 7.13 -13.93
CA ALA A 24 -6.34 7.59 -12.72
C ALA A 24 -6.18 6.47 -11.68
N GLU A 25 -5.03 6.44 -11.00
CA GLU A 25 -4.71 5.45 -9.96
C GLU A 25 -4.75 6.10 -8.57
N LEU A 26 -5.28 5.36 -7.59
CA LEU A 26 -5.24 5.71 -6.16
C LEU A 26 -4.57 4.56 -5.42
N ALA A 27 -3.55 4.84 -4.61
CA ALA A 27 -2.84 3.84 -3.84
C ALA A 27 -3.03 4.06 -2.33
N VAL A 28 -3.32 2.98 -1.61
CA VAL A 28 -3.55 3.01 -0.15
C VAL A 28 -2.24 2.73 0.57
N LEU A 29 -1.69 3.73 1.25
CA LEU A 29 -0.44 3.59 2.03
C LEU A 29 -0.69 2.99 3.41
N VAL A 30 -1.76 3.42 4.07
CA VAL A 30 -2.19 2.95 5.39
C VAL A 30 -3.70 2.76 5.35
N ALA A 31 -4.19 1.64 5.87
CA ALA A 31 -5.61 1.39 6.02
C ALA A 31 -6.00 1.59 7.49
N GLY A 32 -6.85 2.56 7.75
CA GLY A 32 -7.52 2.72 9.05
C GLY A 32 -8.71 1.75 9.20
N ALA A 33 -9.51 1.95 10.25
CA ALA A 33 -10.76 1.22 10.41
C ALA A 33 -11.78 1.69 9.36
N GLY A 34 -12.14 0.83 8.41
CA GLY A 34 -13.18 1.10 7.43
C GLY A 34 -12.90 0.48 6.06
N ARG A 35 -13.96 0.37 5.25
CA ARG A 35 -13.85 -0.02 3.84
C ARG A 35 -13.67 1.22 2.98
N LEU A 36 -12.60 1.28 2.22
CA LEU A 36 -12.38 2.35 1.24
C LEU A 36 -13.17 2.05 -0.04
N SER A 37 -14.04 2.98 -0.42
CA SER A 37 -14.79 2.97 -1.69
C SER A 37 -14.49 4.27 -2.45
N PRO A 38 -13.33 4.36 -3.13
CA PRO A 38 -12.90 5.59 -3.77
C PRO A 38 -13.69 5.84 -5.06
N ARG A 39 -14.00 7.11 -5.35
CA ARG A 39 -14.70 7.53 -6.57
C ARG A 39 -13.87 8.51 -7.38
N CYS A 40 -13.94 8.36 -8.70
CA CYS A 40 -13.31 9.25 -9.67
C CYS A 40 -14.20 9.31 -10.92
N CYS A 41 -14.30 10.45 -11.60
CA CYS A 41 -15.22 10.64 -12.72
C CYS A 41 -16.68 10.26 -12.39
N ASN A 42 -17.11 10.52 -11.15
CA ASN A 42 -18.43 10.14 -10.61
C ASN A 42 -18.76 8.63 -10.66
N VAL A 43 -17.79 7.76 -10.87
CA VAL A 43 -17.96 6.30 -10.79
C VAL A 43 -17.09 5.71 -9.68
N ASP A 44 -17.45 4.52 -9.21
CA ASP A 44 -16.60 3.77 -8.28
C ASP A 44 -15.32 3.33 -8.97
N MET A 45 -14.19 3.52 -8.30
CA MET A 45 -12.91 3.00 -8.77
C MET A 45 -12.80 1.50 -8.49
N VAL A 46 -12.17 0.78 -9.42
CA VAL A 46 -12.06 -0.69 -9.36
C VAL A 46 -10.71 -1.06 -8.75
N PRO A 47 -10.64 -2.00 -7.79
CA PRO A 47 -9.36 -2.49 -7.28
C PRO A 47 -8.59 -3.18 -8.40
N THR A 48 -7.28 -2.99 -8.41
CA THR A 48 -6.36 -3.67 -9.33
C THR A 48 -5.66 -4.83 -8.62
N ASP A 49 -5.13 -5.77 -9.41
CA ASP A 49 -4.28 -6.86 -8.90
C ASP A 49 -2.88 -6.39 -8.51
N ARG A 50 -2.48 -5.19 -8.96
CA ARG A 50 -1.22 -4.57 -8.57
C ARG A 50 -1.28 -4.10 -7.12
N ARG A 51 -0.20 -4.36 -6.39
CA ARG A 51 0.04 -3.83 -5.04
C ARG A 51 1.32 -3.01 -5.00
N LEU A 52 1.36 -2.04 -4.11
CA LEU A 52 2.61 -1.34 -3.77
C LEU A 52 3.58 -2.31 -3.12
N ALA A 53 4.86 -2.18 -3.45
CA ALA A 53 5.94 -2.81 -2.71
C ALA A 53 6.35 -1.88 -1.57
N PHE A 54 6.44 -2.41 -0.35
CA PHE A 54 6.99 -1.69 0.79
C PHE A 54 8.41 -2.18 1.06
N TYR A 55 9.23 -1.31 1.62
CA TYR A 55 10.56 -1.60 2.10
C TYR A 55 10.67 -1.08 3.52
N VAL A 56 11.32 -1.84 4.40
CA VAL A 56 11.51 -1.47 5.80
C VAL A 56 12.99 -1.44 6.16
N CYS A 57 13.39 -0.45 6.96
CA CYS A 57 14.69 -0.41 7.60
C CYS A 57 14.65 -1.28 8.86
N MET A 58 15.50 -2.30 8.95
CA MET A 58 15.53 -3.18 10.13
C MET A 58 16.17 -2.51 11.35
N VAL A 59 16.88 -1.38 11.17
CA VAL A 59 17.52 -0.63 12.26
C VAL A 59 16.54 0.33 12.94
N CYS A 60 15.87 1.20 12.18
CA CYS A 60 15.01 2.26 12.73
C CYS A 60 13.51 2.05 12.47
N GLY A 61 13.12 1.03 11.71
CA GLY A 61 11.72 0.75 11.38
C GLY A 61 11.10 1.67 10.32
N ALA A 62 11.86 2.58 9.71
CA ALA A 62 11.35 3.45 8.66
C ALA A 62 10.83 2.63 7.46
N GLU A 63 9.69 3.05 6.89
CA GLU A 63 9.03 2.37 5.77
C GLU A 63 8.98 3.25 4.52
N VAL A 64 9.20 2.66 3.35
CA VAL A 64 9.08 3.32 2.05
C VAL A 64 8.18 2.51 1.13
N ALA A 65 7.24 3.15 0.44
CA ALA A 65 6.38 2.53 -0.56
C ALA A 65 6.81 2.91 -1.98
N LEU A 66 6.94 1.93 -2.87
CA LEU A 66 7.30 2.16 -4.26
C LEU A 66 6.05 2.23 -5.14
N LEU A 67 5.73 3.43 -5.65
CA LEU A 67 4.55 3.68 -6.50
C LEU A 67 4.69 3.07 -7.90
N ARG A 68 5.87 3.20 -8.51
CA ARG A 68 6.16 2.66 -9.84
C ARG A 68 7.61 2.23 -9.91
N ARG A 69 7.84 1.02 -10.40
CA ARG A 69 9.18 0.57 -10.79
C ARG A 69 9.40 0.96 -12.25
N ALA A 70 10.13 2.04 -12.48
CA ALA A 70 10.77 2.27 -13.79
C ALA A 70 12.05 1.43 -13.80
N GLY A 71 12.33 0.71 -14.88
CA GLY A 71 13.32 -0.38 -14.93
C GLY A 71 14.66 -0.07 -14.26
N GLY A 72 15.30 -1.11 -13.72
CA GLY A 72 16.57 -1.02 -13.00
C GLY A 72 16.52 -1.66 -11.61
N ARG A 73 17.70 -1.82 -10.99
CA ARG A 73 17.82 -2.28 -9.61
C ARG A 73 17.67 -1.07 -8.70
N LEU A 74 16.53 -0.98 -8.01
CA LEU A 74 16.35 -0.03 -6.92
C LEU A 74 16.99 -0.63 -5.65
N SER A 75 17.97 0.07 -5.08
CA SER A 75 18.53 -0.23 -3.76
C SER A 75 18.21 0.94 -2.84
N LEU A 76 17.22 0.76 -1.95
CA LEU A 76 16.87 1.74 -0.94
C LEU A 76 17.77 1.53 0.28
N ARG A 77 18.30 2.62 0.83
CA ARG A 77 19.14 2.58 2.03
C ARG A 77 18.58 3.49 3.11
N CYS A 78 18.65 3.03 4.34
CA CYS A 78 18.30 3.79 5.54
C CYS A 78 19.19 3.31 6.69
N CYS A 79 19.64 4.21 7.57
CA CYS A 79 20.62 3.89 8.63
C CYS A 79 21.91 3.23 8.08
N ASN A 80 22.32 3.61 6.86
CA ASN A 80 23.44 3.02 6.12
C ASN A 80 23.30 1.52 5.77
N GLU A 81 22.13 0.92 5.95
CA GLU A 81 21.85 -0.47 5.57
C GLU A 81 20.85 -0.54 4.40
N ASP A 82 20.91 -1.63 3.64
CA ASP A 82 19.92 -1.91 2.59
C ASP A 82 18.55 -2.21 3.24
N MET A 83 17.51 -1.58 2.73
CA MET A 83 16.14 -1.83 3.20
C MET A 83 15.60 -3.15 2.63
N VAL A 84 14.84 -3.87 3.45
CA VAL A 84 14.30 -5.19 3.11
C VAL A 84 12.90 -5.06 2.51
N PRO A 85 12.59 -5.73 1.39
CA PRO A 85 11.24 -5.72 0.82
C PRO A 85 10.24 -6.43 1.75
N GLN A 86 9.08 -5.83 1.93
CA GLN A 86 7.98 -6.34 2.74
C GLN A 86 6.70 -6.47 1.90
N ALA A 87 5.99 -7.58 2.09
CA ALA A 87 4.69 -7.80 1.47
C ALA A 87 3.63 -6.85 2.07
N ALA A 88 2.80 -6.28 1.20
CA ALA A 88 1.68 -5.40 1.55
C ALA A 88 0.44 -6.17 2.04
#